data_AF-A0A0Q0W1Q5-F1
#
_entry.id   AF-A0A0Q0W1Q5-F1
#
_cell.length_a   1.000
_cell.length_b   1.000
_cell.length_c   1.000
_cell.angle_alpha   90.00
_cell.angle_beta   90.00
_cell.angle_gamma   90.00
#
_symmetry.space_group_name_H-M   'P 1'
#
loop_
_entity.id
_entity.type
_entity.pdbx_description
1 polymer ?
#
loop_
_entity_poly.entity_id
_entity_poly.type
_entity_poly.pdbx_seq_one_letter_code
_entity_poly.pdbx_strand_id
1 'polypeptide(L)'
;MSLKKYNFKNSFKKGIMVKLKDSSGIFLPDLVASLPLAAIVFLIMGLALVNFITTYEETKLFTQLQDDLFYAVETIRYGVTKKNVTDGEGIIGVMTAGKISIQNAGKKIKILPVVVSQGLGEESYSANFWLDNNGQLMANGYYGIKSFTDHRVFPSENRKIGNFNMFRITDLRFSPVKGNANDVLLLGLEIEAQVRFRKKLDKQTPEEDVEKNTKKIKYKTSILVGNAGKI
;
A
#
# COMPACT_ATOMS: atom_id res chain seq x y z
N MET A 1 4.61 89.09 -28.94
CA MET A 1 3.84 88.69 -27.74
C MET A 1 2.35 88.65 -28.10
N SER A 2 1.43 87.99 -27.38
CA SER A 2 1.47 86.73 -26.60
C SER A 2 0.09 86.57 -25.89
N LEU A 3 -0.76 85.63 -26.32
CA LEU A 3 -2.01 85.20 -25.62
C LEU A 3 -3.10 86.31 -25.51
N LYS A 4 -4.42 86.10 -25.34
CA LYS A 4 -5.41 84.97 -25.29
C LYS A 4 -6.77 85.61 -25.78
N LYS A 5 -7.95 84.98 -25.93
CA LYS A 5 -8.55 83.71 -25.50
C LYS A 5 -9.63 83.24 -26.51
N TYR A 6 -10.01 81.97 -26.42
CA TYR A 6 -11.08 81.21 -27.09
C TYR A 6 -12.51 81.79 -27.15
N ASN A 7 -13.24 81.51 -28.26
CA ASN A 7 -14.55 80.79 -28.34
C ASN A 7 -15.19 80.90 -29.74
N PHE A 8 -16.09 80.03 -30.25
CA PHE A 8 -16.50 78.64 -29.90
C PHE A 8 -17.32 78.05 -31.08
N LYS A 9 -16.91 76.91 -31.66
CA LYS A 9 -17.76 75.91 -32.38
C LYS A 9 -16.86 74.86 -33.04
N ASN A 10 -16.97 73.60 -32.64
CA ASN A 10 -16.50 72.47 -33.45
C ASN A 10 -17.56 71.36 -33.41
N SER A 11 -17.80 70.70 -34.53
CA SER A 11 -19.04 69.95 -34.75
C SER A 11 -19.00 68.54 -34.16
N PHE A 12 -19.66 68.35 -33.01
CA PHE A 12 -19.97 67.02 -32.47
C PHE A 12 -21.07 66.33 -33.31
N LYS A 13 -20.72 65.86 -34.51
CA LYS A 13 -21.51 64.79 -35.15
C LYS A 13 -21.25 63.50 -34.38
N LYS A 14 -22.09 63.28 -33.35
CA LYS A 14 -22.18 62.00 -32.63
C LYS A 14 -22.31 60.88 -33.67
N GLY A 15 -21.32 59.98 -33.72
CA GLY A 15 -21.58 58.62 -34.17
C GLY A 15 -22.62 58.05 -33.20
N ILE A 16 -23.87 57.91 -33.65
CA ILE A 16 -24.95 57.46 -32.78
C ILE A 16 -24.66 56.00 -32.45
N MET A 17 -24.23 55.75 -31.20
CA MET A 17 -24.09 54.40 -30.68
C MET A 17 -25.50 53.84 -30.47
N VAL A 18 -26.07 53.31 -31.56
CA VAL A 18 -27.39 52.68 -31.57
C VAL A 18 -27.28 51.37 -30.78
N LYS A 19 -27.45 51.47 -29.45
CA LYS A 19 -27.87 50.34 -28.63
C LYS A 19 -29.31 50.00 -29.02
N LEU A 20 -29.47 49.27 -30.12
CA LEU A 20 -30.72 48.59 -30.40
C LEU A 20 -30.96 47.54 -29.31
N LYS A 21 -32.18 47.59 -28.80
CA LYS A 21 -32.68 46.78 -27.70
C LYS A 21 -33.06 45.39 -28.22
N ASP A 22 -32.99 44.39 -27.35
CA ASP A 22 -33.41 42.99 -27.58
C ASP A 22 -32.71 42.26 -28.72
N SER A 23 -31.63 41.55 -28.37
CA SER A 23 -31.12 40.41 -29.12
C SER A 23 -31.07 39.18 -28.19
N SER A 24 -32.24 38.55 -27.98
CA SER A 24 -32.39 37.26 -27.31
C SER A 24 -31.94 36.06 -28.17
N GLY A 25 -30.95 36.29 -29.03
CA GLY A 25 -30.35 35.32 -29.92
C GLY A 25 -28.82 35.43 -29.85
N ILE A 26 -28.15 34.29 -29.71
CA ILE A 26 -26.69 34.22 -29.63
C ILE A 26 -26.11 34.66 -30.97
N PHE A 27 -25.23 35.67 -30.97
CA PHE A 27 -24.59 36.13 -32.20
C PHE A 27 -23.68 35.02 -32.76
N LEU A 28 -23.75 34.80 -34.07
CA LEU A 28 -23.03 33.71 -34.74
C LEU A 28 -21.50 33.74 -34.48
N PRO A 29 -20.81 34.91 -34.45
CA PRO A 29 -19.41 34.98 -34.08
C PRO A 29 -19.12 34.56 -32.63
N ASP A 30 -19.99 34.89 -31.67
CA ASP A 30 -19.82 34.49 -30.26
C ASP A 30 -19.98 32.98 -30.10
N LEU A 31 -20.94 32.37 -30.83
CA LEU A 31 -21.11 30.93 -30.90
C LEU A 31 -19.84 30.25 -31.45
N VAL A 32 -19.32 30.74 -32.59
CA VAL A 32 -18.10 30.21 -33.22
C VAL A 32 -16.86 30.40 -32.34
N ALA A 33 -16.75 31.52 -31.62
CA ALA A 33 -15.66 31.77 -30.67
C ALA A 33 -15.74 30.92 -29.40
N SER A 34 -16.95 30.55 -28.97
CA SER A 34 -17.15 29.68 -27.79
C SER A 34 -16.77 28.22 -28.02
N LEU A 35 -16.88 27.71 -29.26
CA LEU A 35 -16.63 26.30 -29.59
C LEU A 35 -15.18 25.84 -29.30
N PRO A 36 -14.12 26.57 -29.71
CA PRO A 36 -12.75 26.25 -29.32
C PRO A 36 -12.52 26.29 -27.80
N LEU A 37 -13.13 27.26 -27.09
CA LEU A 37 -12.99 27.38 -25.64
C LEU A 37 -13.64 26.20 -24.92
N ALA A 38 -14.85 25.79 -25.34
CA ALA A 38 -15.52 24.61 -24.82
C ALA A 38 -14.69 23.33 -25.07
N ALA A 39 -14.12 23.17 -26.27
CA ALA A 39 -13.24 22.03 -26.59
C ALA A 39 -12.01 21.96 -25.68
N ILE A 40 -11.37 23.10 -25.38
CA ILE A 40 -10.25 23.18 -24.43
C ILE A 40 -10.69 22.79 -23.01
N VAL A 41 -11.85 23.28 -22.54
CA VAL A 41 -12.40 22.93 -21.22
C VAL A 41 -12.70 21.42 -21.11
N PHE A 42 -13.31 20.81 -22.13
CA PHE A 42 -13.53 19.37 -22.16
C PHE A 42 -12.22 18.56 -22.18
N LEU A 43 -11.20 19.02 -22.91
CA LEU A 43 -9.88 18.38 -22.95
C LEU A 43 -9.19 18.43 -21.57
N ILE A 44 -9.18 19.59 -20.91
CA ILE A 44 -8.63 19.75 -19.55
C ILE A 44 -9.39 18.87 -18.54
N MET A 45 -10.72 18.83 -18.62
CA MET A 45 -11.55 17.99 -17.76
C MET A 45 -11.28 16.49 -18.00
N GLY A 46 -11.09 16.07 -19.25
CA GLY A 46 -10.72 14.69 -19.60
C GLY A 46 -9.36 14.29 -19.00
N LEU A 47 -8.34 15.15 -19.10
CA LEU A 47 -7.04 14.93 -18.47
C LEU A 47 -7.15 14.87 -16.94
N ALA A 48 -7.94 15.75 -16.33
CA ALA A 48 -8.18 15.75 -14.89
C ALA A 48 -8.85 14.46 -14.39
N LEU A 49 -9.85 13.95 -15.14
CA LEU A 49 -10.53 12.69 -14.83
C LEU A 49 -9.59 11.47 -14.94
N VAL A 50 -8.77 11.39 -15.99
CA VAL A 50 -7.78 10.31 -16.15
C VAL A 50 -6.74 10.32 -15.03
N ASN A 51 -6.23 11.51 -14.66
CA ASN A 51 -5.30 11.67 -13.55
C ASN A 51 -5.95 11.30 -12.21
N PHE A 52 -7.21 11.69 -11.98
CA PHE A 52 -7.96 11.35 -10.76
C PHE A 52 -8.15 9.84 -10.63
N ILE A 53 -8.63 9.16 -11.68
CA ILE A 53 -8.83 7.70 -11.68
C ILE A 53 -7.50 6.98 -11.41
N THR A 54 -6.43 7.37 -12.09
CA THR A 54 -5.09 6.78 -11.89
C THR A 54 -4.61 6.97 -10.44
N THR A 55 -4.72 8.19 -9.91
CA THR A 55 -4.29 8.49 -8.53
C THR A 55 -5.15 7.75 -7.50
N TYR A 56 -6.44 7.58 -7.75
CA TYR A 56 -7.36 6.83 -6.90
C TYR A 56 -7.01 5.33 -6.88
N GLU A 57 -6.71 4.72 -8.03
CA GLU A 57 -6.28 3.32 -8.10
C GLU A 57 -4.91 3.08 -7.45
N GLU A 58 -3.92 3.94 -7.71
CA GLU A 58 -2.61 3.87 -7.05
C GLU A 58 -2.73 4.02 -5.53
N THR A 59 -3.57 4.95 -5.06
CA THR A 59 -3.86 5.16 -3.63
C THR A 59 -4.55 3.94 -3.01
N LYS A 60 -5.61 3.42 -3.64
CA LYS A 60 -6.35 2.24 -3.16
C LYS A 60 -5.44 1.02 -3.01
N LEU A 61 -4.58 0.76 -4.00
CA LEU A 61 -3.63 -0.34 -3.96
C LEU A 61 -2.52 -0.11 -2.90
N PHE A 62 -2.11 1.13 -2.64
CA PHE A 62 -1.17 1.46 -1.58
C PHE A 62 -1.78 1.37 -0.17
N THR A 63 -3.09 1.61 0.00
CA THR A 63 -3.83 1.32 1.23
C THR A 63 -3.97 -0.20 1.43
N GLN A 64 -4.39 -0.95 0.41
CA GLN A 64 -4.46 -2.42 0.47
C GLN A 64 -3.11 -3.05 0.87
N LEU A 65 -1.98 -2.51 0.39
CA LEU A 65 -0.66 -2.93 0.84
C LEU A 65 -0.42 -2.70 2.34
N GLN A 66 -0.91 -1.59 2.91
CA GLN A 66 -0.79 -1.30 4.35
C GLN A 66 -1.67 -2.24 5.19
N ASP A 67 -2.90 -2.50 4.75
CA ASP A 67 -3.83 -3.38 5.42
C ASP A 67 -3.34 -4.84 5.42
N ASP A 68 -2.86 -5.34 4.27
CA ASP A 68 -2.23 -6.66 4.12
C ASP A 68 -0.99 -6.80 5.03
N LEU A 69 -0.15 -5.75 5.15
CA LEU A 69 1.02 -5.75 6.03
C LEU A 69 0.65 -5.73 7.51
N PHE A 70 -0.35 -4.94 7.88
CA PHE A 70 -0.87 -4.93 9.25
C PHE A 70 -1.42 -6.31 9.61
N TYR A 71 -2.26 -6.90 8.75
CA TYR A 71 -2.76 -8.26 8.93
C TYR A 71 -1.62 -9.29 9.04
N ALA A 72 -0.56 -9.17 8.24
CA ALA A 72 0.60 -10.05 8.34
C ALA A 72 1.36 -9.93 9.68
N VAL A 73 1.48 -8.71 10.21
CA VAL A 73 2.09 -8.45 11.54
C VAL A 73 1.22 -9.00 12.67
N GLU A 74 -0.10 -8.79 12.62
CA GLU A 74 -1.02 -9.34 13.62
C GLU A 74 -1.09 -10.88 13.54
N THR A 75 -0.96 -11.46 12.34
CA THR A 75 -0.88 -12.92 12.14
C THR A 75 0.43 -13.50 12.70
N ILE A 76 1.55 -12.77 12.66
CA ILE A 76 2.78 -13.15 13.39
C ILE A 76 2.57 -13.02 14.91
N ARG A 77 1.88 -11.96 15.36
CA ARG A 77 1.62 -11.69 16.79
C ARG A 77 0.76 -12.76 17.45
N TYR A 78 -0.40 -13.06 16.88
CA TYR A 78 -1.40 -13.98 17.44
C TYR A 78 -1.28 -15.41 16.91
N GLY A 79 -0.74 -15.59 15.71
CA GLY A 79 -0.66 -16.86 15.00
C GLY A 79 -1.75 -17.03 13.93
N VAL A 80 -1.66 -18.14 13.19
CA VAL A 80 -2.59 -18.50 12.10
C VAL A 80 -3.68 -19.41 12.63
N THR A 81 -4.95 -19.05 12.38
CA THR A 81 -6.09 -19.96 12.54
C THR A 81 -6.31 -20.77 11.25
N LYS A 82 -6.63 -22.06 11.37
CA LYS A 82 -7.02 -22.89 10.23
C LYS A 82 -8.02 -23.95 10.67
N LYS A 83 -9.22 -23.90 10.06
CA LYS A 83 -10.31 -24.86 10.31
C LYS A 83 -9.82 -26.31 10.19
N ASN A 84 -10.35 -27.18 11.03
CA ASN A 84 -9.95 -28.57 11.29
C ASN A 84 -8.56 -28.73 11.97
N VAL A 85 -7.67 -27.72 11.93
CA VAL A 85 -6.43 -27.69 12.72
C VAL A 85 -6.73 -27.06 14.07
N THR A 86 -6.81 -25.73 14.15
CA THR A 86 -6.91 -24.97 15.42
C THR A 86 -8.26 -25.11 16.15
N ASP A 87 -9.15 -25.95 15.67
CA ASP A 87 -10.46 -26.20 16.28
C ASP A 87 -10.26 -26.99 17.59
N GLY A 88 -10.31 -26.27 18.71
CA GLY A 88 -10.04 -26.78 20.07
C GLY A 88 -8.59 -26.63 20.56
N GLU A 89 -7.69 -26.03 19.78
CA GLU A 89 -6.25 -25.90 20.10
C GLU A 89 -5.82 -24.43 20.18
N GLY A 90 -4.93 -24.10 21.13
CA GLY A 90 -4.44 -22.74 21.33
C GLY A 90 -3.55 -22.25 20.18
N ILE A 91 -3.83 -21.05 19.66
CA ILE A 91 -3.14 -20.47 18.49
C ILE A 91 -1.66 -20.17 18.82
N ILE A 92 -0.75 -20.54 17.91
CA ILE A 92 0.70 -20.36 18.11
C ILE A 92 1.19 -19.09 17.38
N GLY A 93 1.55 -18.06 18.16
CA GLY A 93 2.10 -16.79 17.69
C GLY A 93 3.04 -16.17 18.74
N VAL A 94 3.64 -15.01 18.44
CA VAL A 94 4.62 -14.36 19.33
C VAL A 94 4.08 -14.07 20.74
N MET A 95 2.77 -13.86 20.89
CA MET A 95 2.12 -13.68 22.19
C MET A 95 1.89 -14.96 22.99
N THR A 96 1.83 -16.14 22.36
CA THR A 96 1.72 -17.43 23.07
C THR A 96 3.07 -18.15 23.21
N ALA A 97 4.10 -17.65 22.52
CA ALA A 97 5.48 -18.11 22.60
C ALA A 97 6.01 -18.22 24.04
N GLY A 98 6.54 -19.39 24.38
CA GLY A 98 7.50 -19.58 25.47
C GLY A 98 8.94 -19.40 25.00
N LYS A 99 9.21 -19.74 23.73
CA LYS A 99 10.54 -19.63 23.11
C LYS A 99 10.45 -19.21 21.65
N ILE A 100 11.42 -18.41 21.21
CA ILE A 100 11.55 -17.97 19.82
C ILE A 100 12.96 -18.28 19.33
N SER A 101 13.06 -18.89 18.14
CA SER A 101 14.31 -19.13 17.43
C SER A 101 14.31 -18.30 16.15
N ILE A 102 15.25 -17.35 16.06
CA ILE A 102 15.46 -16.52 14.87
C ILE A 102 16.46 -17.22 13.95
N GLN A 103 16.10 -17.44 12.69
CA GLN A 103 16.79 -18.30 11.73
C GLN A 103 17.14 -17.54 10.44
N ASN A 104 18.06 -18.10 9.65
CA ASN A 104 18.46 -17.58 8.34
C ASN A 104 18.78 -16.06 8.35
N ALA A 105 19.73 -15.66 9.21
CA ALA A 105 20.13 -14.25 9.42
C ALA A 105 18.99 -13.26 9.76
N GLY A 106 17.86 -13.76 10.28
CA GLY A 106 16.67 -12.96 10.59
C GLY A 106 15.56 -13.05 9.54
N LYS A 107 15.70 -13.83 8.47
CA LYS A 107 14.67 -13.98 7.41
C LYS A 107 13.61 -15.05 7.70
N LYS A 108 13.80 -15.83 8.76
CA LYS A 108 12.85 -16.84 9.26
C LYS A 108 12.74 -16.76 10.78
N ILE A 109 11.56 -17.06 11.29
CA ILE A 109 11.26 -17.22 12.72
C ILE A 109 10.61 -18.60 12.95
N LYS A 110 11.00 -19.27 14.03
CA LYS A 110 10.25 -20.37 14.64
C LYS A 110 9.78 -19.95 16.04
N ILE A 111 8.51 -20.16 16.31
CA ILE A 111 7.86 -19.93 17.61
C ILE A 111 7.51 -21.29 18.20
N LEU A 112 7.85 -21.49 19.47
CA LEU A 112 7.35 -22.60 20.28
C LEU A 112 6.50 -21.99 21.42
N PRO A 113 5.23 -22.40 21.60
CA PRO A 113 4.39 -21.91 22.68
C PRO A 113 4.85 -22.48 24.03
N VAL A 114 4.30 -21.97 25.13
CA VAL A 114 4.38 -22.69 26.41
C VAL A 114 3.45 -23.92 26.31
N VAL A 115 4.04 -25.11 26.16
CA VAL A 115 3.27 -26.36 25.98
C VAL A 115 2.72 -26.85 27.31
N VAL A 116 1.40 -27.07 27.36
CA VAL A 116 0.69 -27.52 28.58
C VAL A 116 0.35 -29.03 28.53
N SER A 117 0.37 -29.66 27.35
CA SER A 117 0.01 -31.06 27.15
C SER A 117 1.19 -32.02 27.41
N GLN A 118 1.13 -32.78 28.50
CA GLN A 118 2.22 -33.62 29.02
C GLN A 118 2.57 -34.90 28.20
N GLY A 119 2.11 -35.02 26.95
CA GLY A 119 2.20 -36.27 26.16
C GLY A 119 2.96 -36.17 24.82
N LEU A 120 3.18 -34.97 24.30
CA LEU A 120 3.92 -34.72 23.05
C LEU A 120 4.94 -33.62 23.31
N GLY A 121 6.19 -33.81 22.86
CA GLY A 121 7.30 -32.90 23.16
C GLY A 121 7.13 -31.51 22.55
N GLU A 122 7.90 -30.52 23.03
CA GLU A 122 7.81 -29.11 22.61
C GLU A 122 7.83 -28.93 21.08
N GLU A 123 8.65 -29.72 20.37
CA GLU A 123 8.78 -29.70 18.91
C GLU A 123 7.48 -30.04 18.16
N SER A 124 6.55 -30.79 18.78
CA SER A 124 5.22 -31.09 18.21
C SER A 124 4.27 -29.89 18.20
N TYR A 125 4.61 -28.80 18.89
CA TYR A 125 3.86 -27.54 18.89
C TYR A 125 4.77 -26.40 18.43
N SER A 126 4.67 -25.99 17.18
CA SER A 126 5.42 -24.83 16.69
C SER A 126 4.80 -24.17 15.47
N ALA A 127 5.03 -22.87 15.32
CA ALA A 127 4.74 -22.13 14.09
C ALA A 127 6.04 -21.60 13.49
N ASN A 128 6.19 -21.65 12.17
CA ASN A 128 7.29 -20.98 11.47
C ASN A 128 6.71 -19.93 10.51
N PHE A 129 7.35 -18.77 10.42
CA PHE A 129 7.08 -17.77 9.38
C PHE A 129 8.36 -17.46 8.60
N TRP A 130 8.27 -17.36 7.27
CA TRP A 130 9.41 -17.07 6.40
C TRP A 130 8.97 -16.33 5.12
N LEU A 131 9.92 -15.66 4.48
CA LEU A 131 9.76 -15.08 3.15
C LEU A 131 10.05 -16.15 2.07
N ASP A 132 9.18 -16.29 1.09
CA ASP A 132 9.41 -17.14 -0.08
C ASP A 132 10.14 -16.41 -1.24
N ASN A 133 10.53 -17.16 -2.26
CA ASN A 133 11.23 -16.62 -3.45
C ASN A 133 10.36 -15.65 -4.30
N ASN A 134 9.04 -15.67 -4.13
CA ASN A 134 8.09 -14.77 -4.81
C ASN A 134 7.81 -13.49 -4.00
N GLY A 135 8.40 -13.34 -2.82
CA GLY A 135 8.17 -12.23 -1.89
C GLY A 135 6.85 -12.36 -1.12
N GLN A 136 6.39 -13.58 -0.85
CA GLN A 136 5.17 -13.89 -0.09
C GLN A 136 5.57 -14.31 1.33
N LEU A 137 4.84 -13.82 2.36
CA LEU A 137 5.01 -14.30 3.73
C LEU A 137 4.26 -15.63 3.83
N MET A 138 4.99 -16.68 4.14
CA MET A 138 4.48 -18.04 4.26
C MET A 138 4.57 -18.49 5.71
N ALA A 139 3.61 -19.32 6.11
CA ALA A 139 3.53 -19.92 7.43
C ALA A 139 3.29 -21.43 7.36
N ASN A 140 3.84 -22.15 8.35
CA ASN A 140 3.42 -23.50 8.71
C ASN A 140 3.18 -23.57 10.23
N GLY A 141 2.42 -24.57 10.65
CA GLY A 141 2.07 -24.77 12.03
C GLY A 141 1.87 -26.24 12.35
N TYR A 142 2.43 -26.67 13.48
CA TYR A 142 2.29 -28.01 14.06
C TYR A 142 1.58 -27.87 15.40
N TYR A 143 0.55 -28.68 15.59
CA TYR A 143 -0.35 -28.67 16.75
C TYR A 143 -0.56 -30.13 17.17
N GLY A 144 0.46 -30.70 17.81
CA GLY A 144 0.48 -32.11 18.19
C GLY A 144 0.50 -33.02 16.96
N ILE A 145 -0.62 -33.71 16.70
CA ILE A 145 -0.81 -34.57 15.51
C ILE A 145 -1.36 -33.81 14.30
N LYS A 146 -1.88 -32.59 14.48
CA LYS A 146 -2.44 -31.78 13.40
C LYS A 146 -1.38 -30.82 12.87
N SER A 147 -1.47 -30.43 11.60
CA SER A 147 -0.59 -29.42 11.04
C SER A 147 -1.18 -28.69 9.83
N PHE A 148 -0.54 -27.59 9.44
CA PHE A 148 -0.68 -27.00 8.13
C PHE A 148 0.69 -26.61 7.56
N THR A 149 0.87 -26.79 6.26
CA THR A 149 2.01 -26.27 5.49
C THR A 149 1.56 -25.15 4.57
N ASP A 150 2.54 -24.36 4.10
CA ASP A 150 2.45 -23.44 2.96
C ASP A 150 1.23 -22.51 2.94
N HIS A 151 0.83 -22.06 4.13
CA HIS A 151 -0.23 -21.06 4.27
C HIS A 151 0.35 -19.68 3.98
N ARG A 152 -0.08 -19.06 2.87
CA ARG A 152 0.25 -17.67 2.57
C ARG A 152 -0.48 -16.73 3.51
N VAL A 153 0.30 -15.94 4.24
CA VAL A 153 -0.15 -14.85 5.12
C VAL A 153 -0.13 -13.51 4.38
N PHE A 154 0.83 -13.30 3.47
CA PHE A 154 0.94 -12.10 2.63
C PHE A 154 1.37 -12.45 1.20
N PRO A 155 0.81 -11.82 0.15
CA PRO A 155 -0.37 -10.97 0.18
C PRO A 155 -1.66 -11.78 0.33
N SER A 156 -2.76 -11.11 0.67
CA SER A 156 -4.11 -11.69 0.66
C SER A 156 -4.51 -12.16 -0.75
N GLU A 157 -4.31 -11.29 -1.75
CA GLU A 157 -4.53 -11.57 -3.17
C GLU A 157 -3.25 -11.96 -3.92
N ASN A 158 -3.22 -13.16 -4.50
CA ASN A 158 -2.13 -13.62 -5.37
C ASN A 158 -2.23 -13.06 -6.80
N ARG A 159 -2.45 -11.74 -6.95
CA ARG A 159 -2.61 -11.06 -8.25
C ARG A 159 -1.26 -10.71 -8.86
N LYS A 160 -1.16 -10.78 -10.20
CA LYS A 160 0.04 -10.40 -10.97
C LYS A 160 -0.25 -9.26 -11.94
N ILE A 161 0.79 -8.47 -12.23
CA ILE A 161 0.77 -7.36 -13.21
C ILE A 161 1.96 -7.57 -14.15
N GLY A 162 1.66 -8.10 -15.35
CA GLY A 162 2.66 -8.77 -16.17
C GLY A 162 3.25 -9.98 -15.42
N ASN A 163 4.58 -10.14 -15.51
CA ASN A 163 5.27 -11.30 -14.93
C ASN A 163 5.53 -11.20 -13.42
N PHE A 164 5.13 -10.08 -12.78
CA PHE A 164 5.47 -9.75 -11.39
C PHE A 164 4.22 -9.77 -10.51
N ASN A 165 4.37 -10.16 -9.23
CA ASN A 165 3.31 -10.05 -8.24
C ASN A 165 2.92 -8.57 -8.02
N MET A 166 1.63 -8.31 -7.84
CA MET A 166 1.07 -6.97 -7.56
C MET A 166 1.56 -6.44 -6.21
N PHE A 167 1.60 -7.33 -5.22
CA PHE A 167 2.17 -7.09 -3.89
C PHE A 167 3.29 -8.09 -3.62
N ARG A 168 4.39 -7.63 -3.02
CA ARG A 168 5.48 -8.49 -2.53
C ARG A 168 6.25 -7.83 -1.40
N ILE A 169 6.69 -8.61 -0.42
CA ILE A 169 7.72 -8.23 0.53
C ILE A 169 9.08 -8.33 -0.18
N THR A 170 9.88 -7.27 -0.11
CA THR A 170 11.22 -7.18 -0.69
C THR A 170 12.34 -7.37 0.34
N ASP A 171 12.08 -7.11 1.63
CA ASP A 171 12.95 -7.51 2.74
C ASP A 171 12.13 -7.84 3.99
N LEU A 172 12.60 -8.83 4.76
CA LEU A 172 11.96 -9.30 5.99
C LEU A 172 13.06 -9.57 7.02
N ARG A 173 12.98 -8.92 8.19
CA ARG A 173 13.97 -9.08 9.25
C ARG A 173 13.34 -9.15 10.64
N PHE A 174 13.50 -10.30 11.27
CA PHE A 174 13.30 -10.53 12.70
C PHE A 174 14.60 -10.24 13.47
N SER A 175 14.51 -9.63 14.65
CA SER A 175 15.66 -9.36 15.52
C SER A 175 15.28 -9.43 17.01
N PRO A 176 16.21 -9.80 17.91
CA PRO A 176 16.01 -9.60 19.35
C PRO A 176 16.28 -8.12 19.68
N VAL A 177 15.23 -7.36 20.04
CA VAL A 177 15.38 -5.97 20.52
C VAL A 177 15.66 -5.95 22.02
N LYS A 178 15.18 -6.96 22.74
CA LYS A 178 15.56 -7.25 24.13
C LYS A 178 15.66 -8.77 24.32
N GLY A 179 16.67 -9.22 25.05
CA GLY A 179 17.04 -10.64 25.16
C GLY A 179 18.19 -11.00 24.20
N ASN A 180 18.30 -12.27 23.85
CA ASN A 180 19.27 -12.81 22.90
C ASN A 180 18.56 -13.69 21.83
N ALA A 181 19.31 -14.34 20.94
CA ALA A 181 18.74 -15.11 19.82
C ALA A 181 18.00 -16.42 20.22
N ASN A 182 18.20 -16.90 21.45
CA ASN A 182 17.61 -18.12 22.02
C ASN A 182 16.56 -17.83 23.10
N ASP A 183 16.62 -16.64 23.71
CA ASP A 183 15.69 -16.11 24.71
C ASP A 183 15.33 -14.67 24.31
N VAL A 184 14.26 -14.52 23.52
CA VAL A 184 13.78 -13.24 23.01
C VAL A 184 12.71 -12.71 23.94
N LEU A 185 12.95 -11.56 24.58
CA LEU A 185 11.95 -10.88 25.43
C LEU A 185 11.09 -9.90 24.61
N LEU A 186 11.70 -9.25 23.61
CA LEU A 186 11.06 -8.30 22.70
C LEU A 186 11.55 -8.56 21.27
N LEU A 187 10.63 -8.98 20.41
CA LEU A 187 10.91 -9.30 19.00
C LEU A 187 10.75 -8.05 18.14
N GLY A 188 11.84 -7.57 17.54
CA GLY A 188 11.80 -6.59 16.46
C GLY A 188 11.41 -7.23 15.13
N LEU A 189 10.61 -6.50 14.36
CA LEU A 189 10.15 -6.91 13.03
C LEU A 189 10.24 -5.71 12.09
N GLU A 190 11.14 -5.80 11.10
CA GLU A 190 11.16 -4.92 9.94
C GLU A 190 10.63 -5.66 8.71
N ILE A 191 9.68 -5.05 8.00
CA ILE A 191 9.18 -5.52 6.71
C ILE A 191 9.29 -4.37 5.72
N GLU A 192 9.99 -4.57 4.61
CA GLU A 192 9.90 -3.69 3.44
C GLU A 192 9.11 -4.40 2.36
N ALA A 193 8.06 -3.76 1.85
CA ALA A 193 7.21 -4.33 0.82
C ALA A 193 6.89 -3.31 -0.29
N GLN A 194 6.47 -3.84 -1.42
CA GLN A 194 6.31 -3.14 -2.69
C GLN A 194 4.95 -3.47 -3.29
N VAL A 195 4.24 -2.43 -3.73
CA VAL A 195 3.09 -2.52 -4.63
C VAL A 195 3.53 -2.13 -6.04
N ARG A 196 3.04 -2.87 -7.04
CA ARG A 196 3.09 -2.52 -8.46
C ARG A 196 1.69 -2.07 -8.90
N PHE A 197 1.62 -0.99 -9.67
CA PHE A 197 0.35 -0.47 -10.20
C PHE A 197 0.13 -0.81 -11.68
N ARG A 198 1.21 -0.85 -12.47
CA ARG A 198 1.17 -1.03 -13.94
C ARG A 198 2.29 -1.93 -14.44
N LYS A 199 2.11 -2.52 -15.64
CA LYS A 199 3.13 -3.31 -16.32
C LYS A 199 4.29 -2.40 -16.73
N LYS A 200 5.53 -2.91 -16.66
CA LYS A 200 6.69 -2.29 -17.31
C LYS A 200 6.40 -2.02 -18.78
N LEU A 201 6.75 -0.81 -19.25
CA LEU A 201 6.70 -0.44 -20.67
C LEU A 201 7.98 -0.90 -21.38
N ASP A 202 7.87 -1.31 -22.65
CA ASP A 202 8.92 -2.07 -23.32
C ASP A 202 10.21 -1.26 -23.60
N LYS A 203 10.16 0.08 -23.53
CA LYS A 203 11.30 1.01 -23.67
C LYS A 203 11.86 1.55 -22.33
N GLN A 204 11.29 1.14 -21.21
CA GLN A 204 11.60 1.68 -19.87
C GLN A 204 12.86 1.01 -19.28
N THR A 205 13.72 1.72 -18.54
CA THR A 205 14.83 1.07 -17.82
C THR A 205 14.32 0.24 -16.62
N PRO A 206 15.13 -0.65 -16.02
CA PRO A 206 14.77 -1.32 -14.76
C PRO A 206 14.53 -0.34 -13.60
N GLU A 207 15.31 0.74 -13.54
CA GLU A 207 15.25 1.77 -12.49
C GLU A 207 13.98 2.60 -12.65
N GLU A 208 13.68 3.05 -13.87
CA GLU A 208 12.43 3.74 -14.20
C GLU A 208 11.19 2.88 -13.94
N ASP A 209 11.27 1.55 -14.13
CA ASP A 209 10.16 0.62 -13.85
C ASP A 209 9.89 0.54 -12.34
N VAL A 210 10.93 0.56 -11.50
CA VAL A 210 10.76 0.64 -10.05
C VAL A 210 10.21 2.01 -9.64
N GLU A 211 10.78 3.11 -10.13
CA GLU A 211 10.39 4.47 -9.75
C GLU A 211 8.95 4.81 -10.15
N LYS A 212 8.58 4.53 -11.41
CA LYS A 212 7.34 5.01 -12.04
C LYS A 212 6.18 4.03 -11.93
N ASN A 213 6.43 2.73 -11.78
CA ASN A 213 5.37 1.70 -11.82
C ASN A 213 5.15 1.02 -10.45
N THR A 214 5.93 1.37 -9.43
CA THR A 214 5.83 0.78 -8.08
C THR A 214 5.97 1.83 -6.98
N LYS A 215 5.47 1.51 -5.78
CA LYS A 215 5.83 2.20 -4.53
C LYS A 215 6.24 1.17 -3.48
N LYS A 216 7.10 1.60 -2.56
CA LYS A 216 7.53 0.83 -1.41
C LYS A 216 7.02 1.46 -0.12
N ILE A 217 6.79 0.62 0.88
CA ILE A 217 6.61 1.02 2.27
C ILE A 217 7.55 0.18 3.14
N LYS A 218 8.11 0.78 4.18
CA LYS A 218 8.86 0.06 5.21
C LYS A 218 8.17 0.19 6.56
N TYR A 219 7.67 -0.94 7.05
CA TYR A 219 7.07 -1.07 8.36
C TYR A 219 8.13 -1.54 9.37
N LYS A 220 8.14 -0.95 10.56
CA LYS A 220 8.96 -1.39 11.69
C LYS A 220 8.09 -1.47 12.94
N THR A 221 8.18 -2.57 13.68
CA THR A 221 7.46 -2.74 14.95
C THR A 221 8.27 -3.57 15.94
N SER A 222 7.78 -3.66 17.17
CA SER A 222 8.31 -4.54 18.21
C SER A 222 7.15 -5.23 18.93
N ILE A 223 7.25 -6.54 19.10
CA ILE A 223 6.20 -7.39 19.66
C ILE A 223 6.74 -8.01 20.96
N LEU A 224 6.04 -7.77 22.08
CA LEU A 224 6.38 -8.38 23.36
C LEU A 224 6.13 -9.89 23.30
N VAL A 225 7.09 -10.68 23.78
CA VAL A 225 7.01 -12.14 23.78
C VAL A 225 6.28 -12.58 25.06
N GLY A 226 5.07 -13.11 24.91
CA GLY A 226 4.05 -13.06 25.97
C GLY A 226 4.33 -13.87 27.24
N ASN A 227 5.18 -14.90 27.18
CA ASN A 227 5.62 -15.68 28.35
C ASN A 227 7.13 -15.63 28.60
N ALA A 228 7.84 -14.67 27.99
CA ALA A 228 9.29 -14.54 28.17
C ALA A 228 9.64 -14.20 29.63
N GLY A 229 10.63 -14.89 30.19
CA GLY A 229 10.99 -14.79 31.62
C GLY A 229 10.10 -15.59 32.58
N LYS A 230 9.33 -16.58 32.10
CA LYS A 230 8.62 -17.58 32.93
C LYS A 230 9.21 -18.99 32.82
N ILE A 231 10.53 -19.09 32.63
CA ILE A 231 11.31 -20.34 32.59
C ILE A 231 12.29 -20.29 33.77
#